data_AF-A0A8C0KIY4-F1
#
_entry.id   AF-A0A8C0KIY4-F1
#
_cell.length_a   1.000
_cell.length_b   1.000
_cell.length_c   1.000
_cell.angle_alpha   90.00
_cell.angle_beta   90.00
_cell.angle_gamma   90.00
#
_symmetry.space_group_name_H-M   'P 1'
#
loop_
_entity.id
_entity.type
_entity.pdbx_description
1 polymer ?
#
loop_
_entity_poly.entity_id
_entity_poly.type
_entity_poly.pdbx_seq_one_letter_code
_entity_poly.pdbx_strand_id
1 'polypeptide(L)'
;MDKPLSLSSFLAKFNYYMPAIAGSREAIKRIAYEFVETKAKEGVVYVEVRYSPHLLANCKVEPIPWNQPEGDLTPDEVVALVSQSLQEGERDFKVKVRSILCCLRHQPNWSLEVVELCQKYQQTVVAIDLAGDETIKGSSLFPGHVKAYEEAVRRGIHRTVHAGEVGSAEVVKEAVDTLKTERLGHGYHTLEDEALYARLRQENMHFEICPWSSYLTGAWKSDTEHAVVRLKNDQANYSLNTDDPLIFKSTLETDYQMTKQGMDFTEEEFKRLGSIPEDIMATSPSPPPVDGASSILWG
;
A
#
# COMPACT_ATOMS: atom_id res chain seq x y z
N MET A 1 18.46 0.05 2.09
CA MET A 1 18.98 -1.04 1.25
C MET A 1 19.44 -0.39 -0.04
N ASP A 2 20.63 -0.72 -0.54
CA ASP A 2 21.23 0.00 -1.69
C ASP A 2 21.47 -0.90 -2.91
N LYS A 3 21.11 -2.19 -2.80
CA LYS A 3 21.26 -3.20 -3.84
C LYS A 3 20.04 -4.12 -3.82
N PRO A 4 19.64 -4.68 -4.98
CA PRO A 4 18.54 -5.64 -5.06
C PRO A 4 18.77 -6.84 -4.13
N LEU A 5 17.72 -7.21 -3.39
CA LEU A 5 17.61 -8.47 -2.67
C LEU A 5 16.35 -9.21 -3.16
N SER A 6 15.72 -10.00 -2.30
CA SER A 6 14.39 -10.57 -2.51
C SER A 6 13.35 -9.89 -1.63
N LEU A 7 12.06 -10.02 -1.97
CA LEU A 7 10.95 -9.57 -1.12
C LEU A 7 11.09 -10.06 0.33
N SER A 8 11.34 -11.36 0.55
CA SER A 8 11.51 -11.89 1.92
C SER A 8 12.72 -11.28 2.65
N SER A 9 13.80 -10.95 1.94
CA SER A 9 14.98 -10.28 2.54
C SER A 9 14.71 -8.81 2.88
N PHE A 10 13.87 -8.15 2.08
CA PHE A 10 13.35 -6.82 2.36
C PHE A 10 12.42 -6.85 3.60
N LEU A 11 11.46 -7.76 3.65
CA LEU A 11 10.53 -7.94 4.79
C LEU A 11 11.28 -8.26 6.09
N ALA A 12 12.42 -8.95 6.01
CA ALA A 12 13.25 -9.20 7.18
C ALA A 12 13.84 -7.92 7.82
N LYS A 13 13.86 -6.78 7.11
CA LYS A 13 14.37 -5.50 7.64
C LYS A 13 13.49 -4.91 8.74
N PHE A 14 12.20 -5.21 8.74
CA PHE A 14 11.26 -4.75 9.78
C PHE A 14 11.65 -5.27 11.18
N ASN A 15 12.27 -6.45 11.25
CA ASN A 15 12.73 -7.04 12.52
C ASN A 15 13.73 -6.15 13.29
N TYR A 16 14.41 -5.22 12.62
CA TYR A 16 15.43 -4.38 13.27
C TYR A 16 14.83 -3.21 14.06
N TYR A 17 13.70 -2.66 13.63
CA TYR A 17 13.19 -1.40 14.19
C TYR A 17 11.76 -1.49 14.72
N MET A 18 10.93 -2.43 14.22
CA MET A 18 9.57 -2.60 14.73
C MET A 18 9.50 -2.87 16.25
N PRO A 19 10.41 -3.64 16.88
CA PRO A 19 10.40 -3.82 18.34
C PRO A 19 10.53 -2.52 19.15
N ALA A 20 11.07 -1.44 18.57
CA ALA A 20 11.21 -0.16 19.24
C ALA A 20 9.93 0.70 19.17
N ILE A 21 8.98 0.34 18.31
CA ILE A 21 7.76 1.11 18.03
C ILE A 21 6.52 0.35 18.51
N ALA A 22 6.41 -0.94 18.18
CA ALA A 22 5.26 -1.76 18.53
C ALA A 22 5.05 -1.78 20.05
N GLY A 23 3.78 -1.76 20.47
CA GLY A 23 3.40 -1.71 21.88
C GLY A 23 3.54 -0.34 22.55
N SER A 24 4.12 0.67 21.89
CA SER A 24 4.29 2.03 22.44
C SER A 24 3.28 3.02 21.86
N ARG A 25 2.32 3.45 22.68
CA ARG A 25 1.30 4.44 22.28
C ARG A 25 1.92 5.77 21.83
N GLU A 26 2.97 6.22 22.51
CA GLU A 26 3.66 7.46 22.18
C GLU A 26 4.37 7.35 20.82
N ALA A 27 5.10 6.24 20.59
CA ALA A 27 5.81 6.03 19.34
C ALA A 27 4.83 5.96 18.16
N ILE A 28 3.75 5.18 18.28
CA ILE A 28 2.72 5.03 17.23
C ILE A 28 2.08 6.37 16.87
N LYS A 29 1.71 7.17 17.87
CA LYS A 29 1.18 8.52 17.65
C LYS A 29 2.19 9.41 16.94
N ARG A 30 3.44 9.36 17.36
CA ARG A 30 4.50 10.21 16.84
C ARG A 30 4.80 9.89 15.38
N ILE A 31 4.98 8.61 15.02
CA ILE A 31 5.29 8.23 13.64
C ILE A 31 4.18 8.59 12.67
N ALA A 32 2.91 8.50 13.08
CA ALA A 32 1.77 8.90 12.26
C ALA A 32 1.75 10.41 12.02
N TYR A 33 2.03 11.22 13.04
CA TYR A 33 2.11 12.68 12.90
C TYR A 33 3.32 13.11 12.03
N GLU A 34 4.51 12.57 12.31
CA GLU A 34 5.75 12.86 11.56
C GLU A 34 5.70 12.36 10.11
N PHE A 35 4.92 11.32 9.81
CA PHE A 35 4.65 10.88 8.44
C PHE A 35 4.01 12.00 7.62
N VAL A 36 2.98 12.66 8.15
CA VAL A 36 2.29 13.75 7.43
C VAL A 36 3.23 14.94 7.22
N GLU A 37 4.03 15.27 8.24
CA GLU A 37 5.08 16.30 8.11
C GLU A 37 6.07 15.97 6.98
N THR A 38 6.49 14.71 6.91
CA THR A 38 7.43 14.23 5.89
C THR A 38 6.83 14.35 4.50
N LYS A 39 5.56 13.97 4.33
CA LYS A 39 4.87 14.07 3.03
C LYS A 39 4.60 15.49 2.60
N ALA A 40 4.37 16.41 3.54
CA ALA A 40 4.32 17.83 3.24
C ALA A 40 5.64 18.35 2.65
N LYS A 41 6.79 17.89 3.16
CA LYS A 41 8.13 18.26 2.65
C LYS A 41 8.41 17.70 1.24
N GLU A 42 7.74 16.62 0.86
CA GLU A 42 7.79 16.03 -0.48
C GLU A 42 6.82 16.70 -1.47
N GLY A 43 6.04 17.71 -1.05
CA GLY A 43 5.06 18.39 -1.90
C GLY A 43 3.77 17.59 -2.13
N VAL A 44 3.54 16.54 -1.35
CA VAL A 44 2.34 15.70 -1.44
C VAL A 44 1.14 16.45 -0.88
N VAL A 45 0.02 16.43 -1.61
CA VAL A 45 -1.23 17.10 -1.20
C VAL A 45 -2.31 16.13 -0.73
N TYR A 46 -2.26 14.88 -1.20
CA TYR A 46 -3.09 13.75 -0.79
C TYR A 46 -2.25 12.49 -0.63
N VAL A 47 -2.44 11.76 0.47
CA VAL A 47 -1.77 10.49 0.70
C VAL A 47 -2.66 9.46 1.40
N GLU A 48 -2.61 8.23 0.91
CA GLU A 48 -3.13 7.05 1.58
C GLU A 48 -1.96 6.26 2.16
N VAL A 49 -1.82 6.26 3.49
CA VAL A 49 -0.83 5.47 4.21
C VAL A 49 -1.41 4.12 4.58
N ARG A 50 -0.65 3.04 4.47
CA ARG A 50 -1.13 1.72 4.90
C ARG A 50 -0.30 1.16 6.04
N TYR A 51 -0.86 0.23 6.80
CA TYR A 51 -0.15 -0.47 7.88
C TYR A 51 -0.97 -1.65 8.37
N SER A 52 -0.31 -2.64 8.99
CA SER A 52 -1.03 -3.68 9.74
C SER A 52 -1.15 -3.26 11.22
N PRO A 53 -2.37 -3.00 11.73
CA PRO A 53 -2.53 -2.60 13.13
C PRO A 53 -2.08 -3.70 14.11
N HIS A 54 -2.21 -4.97 13.70
CA HIS A 54 -1.76 -6.14 14.44
C HIS A 54 -0.25 -6.12 14.70
N LEU A 55 0.57 -5.67 13.74
CA LEU A 55 2.03 -5.58 13.91
C LEU A 55 2.47 -4.50 14.90
N LEU A 56 1.62 -3.55 15.24
CA LEU A 56 1.93 -2.48 16.21
C LEU A 56 1.34 -2.75 17.59
N ALA A 57 0.50 -3.78 17.72
CA ALA A 57 -0.15 -4.17 18.96
C ALA A 57 0.70 -5.15 19.79
N ASN A 58 0.37 -5.27 21.07
CA ASN A 58 0.95 -6.26 22.00
C ASN A 58 -0.10 -6.93 22.91
N CYS A 59 -1.38 -6.72 22.63
CA CYS A 59 -2.52 -7.30 23.34
C CYS A 59 -3.59 -7.72 22.31
N LYS A 60 -4.30 -8.83 22.57
CA LYS A 60 -5.35 -9.36 21.66
C LYS A 60 -4.88 -9.57 20.21
N VAL A 61 -3.64 -9.99 20.03
CA VAL A 61 -3.06 -10.36 18.75
C VAL A 61 -2.34 -11.70 18.92
N GLU A 62 -2.64 -12.67 18.06
CA GLU A 62 -2.06 -14.02 18.12
C GLU A 62 -1.51 -14.43 16.75
N PRO A 63 -0.20 -14.70 16.63
CA PRO A 63 0.83 -14.55 17.67
C PRO A 63 1.14 -13.08 17.99
N ILE A 64 1.56 -12.80 19.23
CA ILE A 64 2.08 -11.47 19.59
C ILE A 64 3.36 -11.19 18.77
N PRO A 65 3.41 -10.09 18.00
CA PRO A 65 4.52 -9.85 17.09
C PRO A 65 5.80 -9.40 17.82
N TRP A 66 6.93 -9.56 17.14
CA TRP A 66 8.25 -9.03 17.54
C TRP A 66 8.76 -9.52 18.91
N ASN A 67 8.31 -10.69 19.37
CA ASN A 67 8.67 -11.26 20.67
C ASN A 67 8.32 -10.33 21.86
N GLN A 68 7.32 -9.47 21.70
CA GLN A 68 6.87 -8.60 22.79
C GLN A 68 6.22 -9.44 23.92
N PRO A 69 6.35 -9.01 25.18
CA PRO A 69 5.47 -9.51 26.23
C PRO A 69 4.04 -9.04 25.99
N GLU A 70 3.06 -9.77 26.52
CA GLU A 70 1.67 -9.33 26.53
C GLU A 70 1.55 -7.99 27.27
N GLY A 71 0.96 -7.00 26.60
CA GLY A 71 0.68 -5.68 27.14
C GLY A 71 -0.82 -5.39 27.14
N ASP A 72 -1.17 -4.12 26.95
CA ASP A 72 -2.56 -3.64 26.96
C ASP A 72 -2.96 -2.88 25.68
N LEU A 73 -2.09 -2.84 24.66
CA LEU A 73 -2.35 -2.13 23.42
C LEU A 73 -2.89 -3.08 22.35
N THR A 74 -4.18 -2.92 22.02
CA THR A 74 -4.89 -3.76 21.04
C THR A 74 -4.81 -3.22 19.62
N PRO A 75 -5.02 -4.04 18.56
CA PRO A 75 -5.08 -3.56 17.17
C PRO A 75 -6.12 -2.44 16.99
N ASP A 76 -7.27 -2.53 17.66
CA ASP A 76 -8.30 -1.49 17.65
C ASP A 76 -7.79 -0.13 18.15
N GLU A 77 -7.08 -0.14 19.28
CA GLU A 77 -6.51 1.07 19.84
C GLU A 77 -5.38 1.63 18.97
N VAL A 78 -4.56 0.78 18.35
CA VAL A 78 -3.56 1.22 17.35
C VAL A 78 -4.24 2.04 16.25
N VAL A 79 -5.35 1.55 15.67
CA VAL A 79 -6.07 2.27 14.61
C VAL A 79 -6.59 3.63 15.11
N ALA A 80 -7.10 3.69 16.33
CA ALA A 80 -7.55 4.94 16.94
C ALA A 80 -6.39 5.95 17.12
N LEU A 81 -5.24 5.49 17.62
CA LEU A 81 -4.05 6.33 17.84
C LEU A 81 -3.50 6.88 16.53
N VAL A 82 -3.34 6.02 15.51
CA VAL A 82 -2.87 6.45 14.18
C VAL A 82 -3.87 7.41 13.55
N SER A 83 -5.17 7.10 13.58
CA SER A 83 -6.22 7.97 13.04
C SER A 83 -6.20 9.36 13.66
N GLN A 84 -6.08 9.44 14.99
CA GLN A 84 -5.97 10.72 15.70
C GLN A 84 -4.75 11.52 15.22
N SER A 85 -3.58 10.91 15.19
CA SER A 85 -2.34 11.58 14.82
C SER A 85 -2.28 12.00 13.35
N LEU A 86 -2.86 11.20 12.44
CA LEU A 86 -2.98 11.57 11.03
C LEU A 86 -3.89 12.80 10.86
N GLN A 87 -4.99 12.90 11.61
CA GLN A 87 -5.87 14.08 11.60
C GLN A 87 -5.18 15.33 12.17
N GLU A 88 -4.37 15.17 13.21
CA GLU A 88 -3.55 16.25 13.76
C GLU A 88 -2.51 16.73 12.73
N GLY A 89 -1.80 15.80 12.08
CA GLY A 89 -0.88 16.10 11.00
C GLY A 89 -1.56 16.77 9.79
N GLU A 90 -2.73 16.28 9.37
CA GLU A 90 -3.53 16.88 8.27
C GLU A 90 -3.82 18.36 8.56
N ARG A 91 -4.24 18.66 9.79
CA ARG A 91 -4.56 20.03 10.22
C ARG A 91 -3.32 20.92 10.20
N ASP A 92 -2.19 20.43 10.69
CA ASP A 92 -1.00 21.24 10.95
C ASP A 92 -0.14 21.44 9.69
N PHE A 93 -0.08 20.43 8.80
CA PHE A 93 0.75 20.45 7.60
C PHE A 93 -0.03 20.63 6.28
N LYS A 94 -1.36 20.65 6.33
CA LYS A 94 -2.25 20.87 5.16
C LYS A 94 -2.13 19.79 4.06
N VAL A 95 -1.79 18.56 4.44
CA VAL A 95 -1.80 17.39 3.56
C VAL A 95 -3.00 16.54 3.90
N LYS A 96 -3.89 16.30 2.93
CA LYS A 96 -5.03 15.40 3.13
C LYS A 96 -4.49 13.98 3.31
N VAL A 97 -4.84 13.31 4.41
CA VAL A 97 -4.32 11.95 4.68
C VAL A 97 -5.41 10.97 5.07
N ARG A 98 -5.37 9.79 4.48
CA ARG A 98 -6.23 8.66 4.81
C ARG A 98 -5.38 7.43 5.07
N SER A 99 -5.98 6.42 5.70
CA SER A 99 -5.30 5.17 6.05
C SER A 99 -5.94 3.95 5.42
N ILE A 100 -5.14 2.91 5.19
CA ILE A 100 -5.55 1.60 4.69
C ILE A 100 -5.03 0.56 5.67
N LEU A 101 -5.87 -0.42 6.05
CA LEU A 101 -5.44 -1.46 6.99
C LEU A 101 -5.07 -2.74 6.25
N CYS A 102 -3.88 -3.26 6.54
CA CYS A 102 -3.32 -4.41 5.86
C CYS A 102 -3.66 -5.73 6.58
N CYS A 103 -4.32 -6.63 5.86
CA CYS A 103 -4.16 -8.06 6.07
C CYS A 103 -2.73 -8.49 5.72
N LEU A 104 -2.23 -9.55 6.35
CA LEU A 104 -0.93 -10.12 6.03
C LEU A 104 -1.10 -11.55 5.51
N ARG A 105 -0.47 -11.87 4.37
CA ARG A 105 -0.55 -13.18 3.69
C ARG A 105 -0.27 -14.38 4.59
N HIS A 106 0.57 -14.22 5.61
CA HIS A 106 0.92 -15.28 6.55
C HIS A 106 0.02 -15.34 7.80
N GLN A 107 -0.93 -14.40 7.96
CA GLN A 107 -1.85 -14.30 9.11
C GLN A 107 -3.32 -14.16 8.65
N PRO A 108 -3.91 -15.17 7.98
CA PRO A 108 -5.31 -15.13 7.57
C PRO A 108 -6.30 -15.05 8.74
N ASN A 109 -5.88 -15.43 9.95
CA ASN A 109 -6.67 -15.30 11.17
C ASN A 109 -6.92 -13.84 11.59
N TRP A 110 -6.09 -12.88 11.16
CA TRP A 110 -6.28 -11.46 11.49
C TRP A 110 -7.26 -10.74 10.56
N SER A 111 -7.53 -11.28 9.37
CA SER A 111 -8.18 -10.53 8.29
C SER A 111 -9.62 -10.12 8.56
N LEU A 112 -10.39 -10.93 9.29
CA LEU A 112 -11.75 -10.56 9.67
C LEU A 112 -11.75 -9.37 10.63
N GLU A 113 -10.81 -9.31 11.58
CA GLU A 113 -10.68 -8.15 12.45
C GLU A 113 -10.23 -6.92 11.65
N VAL A 114 -9.34 -7.07 10.66
CA VAL A 114 -8.95 -5.95 9.78
C VAL A 114 -10.16 -5.32 9.09
N VAL A 115 -11.04 -6.11 8.45
CA VAL A 115 -12.24 -5.55 7.79
C VAL A 115 -13.26 -4.97 8.78
N GLU A 116 -13.34 -5.53 10.00
CA GLU A 116 -14.15 -4.94 11.09
C GLU A 116 -13.61 -3.58 11.54
N LEU A 117 -12.29 -3.43 11.64
CA LEU A 117 -11.63 -2.17 11.94
C LEU A 117 -11.81 -1.16 10.80
N CYS A 118 -11.71 -1.58 9.55
CA CYS A 118 -12.03 -0.72 8.39
C CYS A 118 -13.46 -0.18 8.49
N GLN A 119 -14.43 -1.04 8.83
CA GLN A 119 -15.83 -0.61 9.03
C GLN A 119 -16.01 0.34 10.23
N LYS A 120 -15.27 0.11 11.32
CA LYS A 120 -15.38 0.92 12.54
C LYS A 120 -14.80 2.34 12.35
N TYR A 121 -13.71 2.45 11.60
CA TYR A 121 -12.92 3.68 11.47
C TYR A 121 -13.06 4.35 10.09
N GLN A 122 -14.18 4.17 9.39
CA GLN A 122 -14.42 4.65 8.00
C GLN A 122 -14.19 6.16 7.75
N GLN A 123 -14.12 6.99 8.79
CA GLN A 123 -13.83 8.42 8.65
C GLN A 123 -12.36 8.70 8.30
N THR A 124 -11.45 7.80 8.65
CA THR A 124 -10.00 7.93 8.43
C THR A 124 -9.41 6.71 7.72
N VAL A 125 -10.02 5.54 7.88
CA VAL A 125 -9.66 4.29 7.20
C VAL A 125 -10.54 4.14 5.97
N VAL A 126 -9.92 4.08 4.80
CA VAL A 126 -10.63 4.16 3.52
C VAL A 126 -10.66 2.85 2.74
N ALA A 127 -9.71 1.94 2.99
CA ALA A 127 -9.63 0.67 2.30
C ALA A 127 -9.02 -0.45 3.17
N ILE A 128 -9.17 -1.68 2.69
CA ILE A 128 -8.42 -2.87 3.13
C ILE A 128 -7.35 -3.23 2.08
N ASP A 129 -6.19 -3.71 2.55
CA ASP A 129 -5.10 -4.26 1.73
C ASP A 129 -4.73 -5.69 2.15
N LEU A 130 -4.02 -6.41 1.28
CA LEU A 130 -3.36 -7.68 1.56
C LEU A 130 -1.89 -7.55 1.15
N ALA A 131 -1.02 -7.54 2.17
CA ALA A 131 0.42 -7.34 2.03
C ALA A 131 1.23 -8.53 2.60
N GLY A 132 2.55 -8.43 2.58
CA GLY A 132 3.48 -9.45 3.07
C GLY A 132 3.97 -10.39 1.96
N ASP A 133 4.50 -11.55 2.34
CA ASP A 133 5.22 -12.42 1.41
C ASP A 133 4.30 -13.06 0.35
N GLU A 134 4.33 -12.52 -0.87
CA GLU A 134 3.57 -13.00 -2.03
C GLU A 134 4.00 -14.41 -2.48
N THR A 135 5.18 -14.88 -2.09
CA THR A 135 5.69 -16.19 -2.48
C THR A 135 5.02 -17.35 -1.74
N ILE A 136 4.22 -17.06 -0.70
CA ILE A 136 3.41 -18.06 0.00
C ILE A 136 2.34 -18.59 -0.95
N LYS A 137 2.54 -19.81 -1.45
CA LYS A 137 1.69 -20.43 -2.47
C LYS A 137 0.23 -20.49 -2.05
N GLY A 138 -0.64 -19.91 -2.88
CA GLY A 138 -2.10 -19.90 -2.66
C GLY A 138 -2.55 -18.98 -1.53
N SER A 139 -1.67 -18.12 -0.99
CA SER A 139 -2.00 -17.24 0.13
C SER A 139 -3.18 -16.32 -0.16
N SER A 140 -3.35 -15.82 -1.39
CA SER A 140 -4.51 -14.98 -1.74
C SER A 140 -5.85 -15.70 -1.53
N LEU A 141 -5.85 -17.03 -1.56
CA LEU A 141 -7.04 -17.88 -1.44
C LEU A 141 -7.25 -18.46 -0.04
N PHE A 142 -6.45 -18.05 0.96
CA PHE A 142 -6.70 -18.51 2.32
C PHE A 142 -8.08 -18.04 2.81
N PRO A 143 -8.88 -18.91 3.45
CA PRO A 143 -10.28 -18.61 3.78
C PRO A 143 -10.49 -17.33 4.58
N GLY A 144 -9.55 -16.97 5.46
CA GLY A 144 -9.63 -15.73 6.25
C GLY A 144 -9.54 -14.48 5.39
N HIS A 145 -8.64 -14.45 4.41
CA HIS A 145 -8.51 -13.33 3.47
C HIS A 145 -9.74 -13.25 2.56
N VAL A 146 -10.14 -14.35 1.94
CA VAL A 146 -11.31 -14.38 1.04
C VAL A 146 -12.56 -13.87 1.76
N LYS A 147 -12.85 -14.36 2.96
CA LYS A 147 -14.01 -13.89 3.76
C LYS A 147 -13.92 -12.42 4.12
N ALA A 148 -12.74 -11.90 4.44
CA ALA A 148 -12.57 -10.49 4.76
C ALA A 148 -12.84 -9.60 3.53
N TYR A 149 -12.42 -10.02 2.34
CA TYR A 149 -12.66 -9.29 1.10
C TYR A 149 -14.11 -9.43 0.60
N GLU A 150 -14.75 -10.59 0.77
CA GLU A 150 -16.19 -10.75 0.56
C GLU A 150 -16.99 -9.79 1.46
N GLU A 151 -16.57 -9.66 2.71
CA GLU A 151 -17.19 -8.72 3.65
C GLU A 151 -16.91 -7.26 3.30
N ALA A 152 -15.72 -6.95 2.78
CA ALA A 152 -15.39 -5.63 2.28
C ALA A 152 -16.30 -5.24 1.10
N VAL A 153 -16.52 -6.17 0.14
CA VAL A 153 -17.50 -5.97 -0.94
C VAL A 153 -18.90 -5.75 -0.37
N ARG A 154 -19.35 -6.61 0.57
CA ARG A 154 -20.70 -6.51 1.16
C ARG A 154 -20.94 -5.20 1.90
N ARG A 155 -19.89 -4.64 2.52
CA ARG A 155 -19.95 -3.40 3.32
C ARG A 155 -19.58 -2.13 2.53
N GLY A 156 -19.16 -2.26 1.28
CA GLY A 156 -18.67 -1.12 0.49
C GLY A 156 -17.35 -0.54 1.00
N ILE A 157 -16.48 -1.38 1.58
CA ILE A 157 -15.11 -0.99 1.98
C ILE A 157 -14.20 -1.17 0.76
N HIS A 158 -13.44 -0.13 0.39
CA HIS A 158 -12.55 -0.18 -0.77
C HIS A 158 -11.44 -1.23 -0.62
N ARG A 159 -10.95 -1.75 -1.74
CA ARG A 159 -10.07 -2.92 -1.79
C ARG A 159 -8.85 -2.65 -2.67
N THR A 160 -7.67 -2.74 -2.08
CA THR A 160 -6.40 -2.90 -2.80
C THR A 160 -5.76 -4.22 -2.40
N VAL A 161 -4.86 -4.76 -3.22
CA VAL A 161 -4.14 -6.01 -2.97
C VAL A 161 -2.75 -5.90 -3.57
N HIS A 162 -1.69 -6.22 -2.81
CA HIS A 162 -0.38 -6.47 -3.39
C HIS A 162 -0.43 -7.75 -4.22
N ALA A 163 -0.30 -7.64 -5.53
CA ALA A 163 -0.26 -8.80 -6.42
C ALA A 163 0.54 -8.48 -7.69
N GLY A 164 1.26 -9.47 -8.21
CA GLY A 164 2.14 -9.29 -9.36
C GLY A 164 3.40 -8.47 -9.05
N GLU A 165 3.79 -8.35 -7.78
CA GLU A 165 5.07 -7.73 -7.40
C GLU A 165 6.19 -8.71 -7.70
N VAL A 166 6.18 -9.87 -7.02
CA VAL A 166 7.09 -11.00 -7.25
C VAL A 166 6.35 -12.28 -7.61
N GLY A 167 5.03 -12.31 -7.41
CA GLY A 167 4.13 -13.36 -7.86
C GLY A 167 3.77 -13.21 -9.34
N SER A 168 3.24 -14.29 -9.93
CA SER A 168 2.86 -14.31 -11.35
C SER A 168 1.53 -13.61 -11.62
N ALA A 169 1.19 -13.46 -12.92
CA ALA A 169 -0.12 -13.01 -13.36
C ALA A 169 -1.32 -13.80 -12.77
N GLU A 170 -1.12 -15.04 -12.31
CA GLU A 170 -2.17 -15.81 -11.62
C GLU A 170 -2.52 -15.22 -10.25
N VAL A 171 -1.54 -14.67 -9.52
CA VAL A 171 -1.80 -13.98 -8.24
C VAL A 171 -2.62 -12.71 -8.49
N VAL A 172 -2.37 -12.03 -9.61
CA VAL A 172 -3.19 -10.89 -10.06
C VAL A 172 -4.62 -11.32 -10.38
N LYS A 173 -4.81 -12.45 -11.09
CA LYS A 173 -6.16 -13.02 -11.32
C LYS A 173 -6.86 -13.34 -10.02
N GLU A 174 -6.20 -13.94 -9.04
CA GLU A 174 -6.79 -14.19 -7.71
C GLU A 174 -7.22 -12.89 -7.02
N ALA A 175 -6.38 -11.85 -7.06
CA ALA A 175 -6.70 -10.54 -6.49
C ALA A 175 -7.94 -9.89 -7.15
N VAL A 176 -8.05 -9.95 -8.47
CA VAL A 176 -9.15 -9.33 -9.22
C VAL A 176 -10.41 -10.19 -9.18
N ASP A 177 -10.30 -11.47 -9.48
CA ASP A 177 -11.44 -12.34 -9.72
C ASP A 177 -11.99 -12.93 -8.42
N THR A 178 -11.16 -13.15 -7.39
CA THR A 178 -11.59 -13.69 -6.10
C THR A 178 -11.71 -12.60 -5.05
N LEU A 179 -10.65 -11.81 -4.82
CA LEU A 179 -10.66 -10.77 -3.79
C LEU A 179 -11.38 -9.50 -4.22
N LYS A 180 -11.76 -9.38 -5.50
CA LYS A 180 -12.52 -8.25 -6.06
C LYS A 180 -11.83 -6.91 -5.82
N THR A 181 -10.49 -6.90 -5.94
CA THR A 181 -9.71 -5.69 -5.76
C THR A 181 -10.07 -4.61 -6.78
N GLU A 182 -10.00 -3.35 -6.35
CA GLU A 182 -10.23 -2.17 -7.20
C GLU A 182 -8.92 -1.57 -7.70
N ARG A 183 -7.82 -1.87 -6.99
CA ARG A 183 -6.46 -1.43 -7.31
C ARG A 183 -5.46 -2.57 -7.08
N LEU A 184 -4.36 -2.55 -7.81
CA LEU A 184 -3.26 -3.50 -7.64
C LEU A 184 -2.04 -2.78 -7.06
N GLY A 185 -1.65 -3.19 -5.85
CA GLY A 185 -0.31 -2.93 -5.31
C GLY A 185 0.71 -3.55 -6.24
N HIS A 186 1.55 -2.73 -6.88
CA HIS A 186 2.51 -3.14 -7.91
C HIS A 186 1.86 -3.59 -9.24
N GLY A 187 1.55 -4.88 -9.39
CA GLY A 187 0.96 -5.43 -10.62
C GLY A 187 1.89 -5.56 -11.82
N TYR A 188 3.22 -5.54 -11.64
CA TYR A 188 4.20 -5.60 -12.75
C TYR A 188 4.05 -6.87 -13.60
N HIS A 189 3.90 -8.02 -12.96
CA HIS A 189 3.81 -9.33 -13.62
C HIS A 189 2.45 -9.59 -14.28
N THR A 190 1.52 -8.63 -14.22
CA THR A 190 0.30 -8.65 -15.07
C THR A 190 0.67 -8.74 -16.56
N LEU A 191 1.77 -8.09 -16.96
CA LEU A 191 2.23 -8.05 -18.36
C LEU A 191 2.72 -9.40 -18.90
N GLU A 192 2.89 -10.42 -18.04
CA GLU A 192 3.21 -11.78 -18.47
C GLU A 192 2.01 -12.48 -19.14
N ASP A 193 0.79 -11.98 -18.91
CA ASP A 193 -0.44 -12.45 -19.53
C ASP A 193 -1.14 -11.29 -20.27
N GLU A 194 -0.92 -11.20 -21.58
CA GLU A 194 -1.49 -10.13 -22.42
C GLU A 194 -3.03 -10.11 -22.41
N ALA A 195 -3.68 -11.27 -22.22
CA ALA A 195 -5.15 -11.31 -22.16
C ALA A 195 -5.66 -10.72 -20.83
N LEU A 196 -4.99 -11.04 -19.72
CA LEU A 196 -5.27 -10.42 -18.43
C LEU A 196 -5.01 -8.91 -18.49
N TYR A 197 -3.85 -8.49 -18.98
CA TYR A 197 -3.51 -7.07 -19.08
C TYR A 197 -4.51 -6.29 -19.93
N ALA A 198 -4.88 -6.82 -21.10
CA ALA A 198 -5.89 -6.20 -21.96
C ALA A 198 -7.25 -6.08 -21.26
N ARG A 199 -7.68 -7.10 -20.51
CA ARG A 199 -8.92 -7.07 -19.70
C ARG A 199 -8.86 -5.97 -18.64
N LEU A 200 -7.79 -5.95 -17.83
CA LEU A 200 -7.65 -4.99 -16.73
C LEU A 200 -7.56 -3.54 -17.23
N ARG A 201 -6.97 -3.32 -18.41
CA ARG A 201 -7.01 -2.01 -19.08
C ARG A 201 -8.42 -1.59 -19.49
N GLN A 202 -9.23 -2.51 -20.03
CA GLN A 202 -10.62 -2.21 -20.40
C GLN A 202 -11.47 -1.90 -19.17
N GLU A 203 -11.17 -2.56 -18.05
CA GLU A 203 -11.81 -2.33 -16.74
C GLU A 203 -11.25 -1.10 -15.99
N ASN A 204 -10.29 -0.39 -16.58
CA ASN A 204 -9.62 0.78 -16.00
C ASN A 204 -8.96 0.51 -14.63
N MET A 205 -8.44 -0.71 -14.44
CA MET A 205 -7.71 -1.11 -13.22
C MET A 205 -6.56 -0.13 -12.92
N HIS A 206 -6.46 0.30 -11.66
CA HIS A 206 -5.38 1.17 -11.21
C HIS A 206 -4.18 0.35 -10.71
N PHE A 207 -2.98 0.66 -11.21
CA PHE A 207 -1.73 0.05 -10.77
C PHE A 207 -0.94 1.02 -9.85
N GLU A 208 -0.67 0.61 -8.61
CA GLU A 208 0.08 1.37 -7.62
C GLU A 208 1.58 1.09 -7.80
N ILE A 209 2.22 1.77 -8.75
CA ILE A 209 3.59 1.47 -9.20
C ILE A 209 4.63 2.07 -8.25
N CYS A 210 5.65 1.28 -7.91
CA CYS A 210 6.74 1.66 -7.01
C CYS A 210 8.11 1.40 -7.66
N PRO A 211 8.61 2.28 -8.57
CA PRO A 211 9.76 2.00 -9.42
C PRO A 211 11.06 1.68 -8.66
N TRP A 212 11.40 2.46 -7.62
CA TRP A 212 12.63 2.24 -6.87
C TRP A 212 12.53 1.03 -5.94
N SER A 213 11.34 0.80 -5.37
CA SER A 213 11.03 -0.41 -4.61
C SER A 213 11.21 -1.66 -5.47
N SER A 214 10.63 -1.67 -6.68
CA SER A 214 10.67 -2.85 -7.56
C SER A 214 12.09 -3.28 -7.91
N TYR A 215 12.99 -2.31 -8.10
CA TYR A 215 14.41 -2.56 -8.27
C TYR A 215 15.03 -3.22 -7.03
N LEU A 216 14.77 -2.68 -5.84
CA LEU A 216 15.41 -3.14 -4.60
C LEU A 216 14.85 -4.45 -4.05
N THR A 217 13.57 -4.75 -4.25
CA THR A 217 12.96 -6.04 -3.87
C THR A 217 13.27 -7.16 -4.86
N GLY A 218 13.82 -6.82 -6.03
CA GLY A 218 14.10 -7.75 -7.12
C GLY A 218 12.86 -8.11 -7.95
N ALA A 219 11.73 -7.43 -7.70
CA ALA A 219 10.50 -7.53 -8.49
C ALA A 219 10.71 -7.12 -9.95
N TRP A 220 11.55 -6.12 -10.19
CA TRP A 220 12.03 -5.75 -11.51
C TRP A 220 13.54 -5.93 -11.62
N LYS A 221 14.00 -6.49 -12.74
CA LYS A 221 15.41 -6.65 -13.06
C LYS A 221 15.84 -5.54 -14.02
N SER A 222 16.93 -4.84 -13.68
CA SER A 222 17.35 -3.66 -14.44
C SER A 222 17.84 -3.93 -15.87
N ASP A 223 17.99 -5.20 -16.25
CA ASP A 223 18.30 -5.64 -17.62
C ASP A 223 17.06 -5.82 -18.51
N THR A 224 15.85 -5.65 -17.95
CA THR A 224 14.59 -5.62 -18.71
C THR A 224 13.96 -4.23 -18.66
N GLU A 225 13.08 -3.92 -19.62
CA GLU A 225 12.29 -2.70 -19.55
C GLU A 225 11.30 -2.78 -18.37
N HIS A 226 11.16 -1.69 -17.60
CA HIS A 226 10.26 -1.65 -16.45
C HIS A 226 8.79 -1.64 -16.92
N ALA A 227 7.91 -2.39 -16.25
CA ALA A 227 6.49 -2.52 -16.62
C ALA A 227 5.77 -1.17 -16.80
N VAL A 228 6.15 -0.16 -16.01
CA VAL A 228 5.60 1.20 -16.10
C VAL A 228 5.80 1.87 -17.47
N VAL A 229 6.84 1.49 -18.23
CA VAL A 229 7.05 2.01 -19.59
C VAL A 229 5.92 1.55 -20.50
N ARG A 230 5.53 0.27 -20.42
CA ARG A 230 4.36 -0.26 -21.12
C ARG A 230 3.09 0.44 -20.66
N LEU A 231 2.87 0.60 -19.35
CA LEU A 231 1.70 1.30 -18.80
C LEU A 231 1.60 2.75 -19.30
N LYS A 232 2.72 3.49 -19.35
CA LYS A 232 2.80 4.84 -19.92
C LYS A 232 2.41 4.85 -21.40
N ASN A 233 3.05 4.02 -22.21
CA ASN A 233 2.85 3.99 -23.66
C ASN A 233 1.40 3.60 -24.02
N ASP A 234 0.80 2.76 -23.20
CA ASP A 234 -0.58 2.32 -23.33
C ASP A 234 -1.60 3.28 -22.72
N GLN A 235 -1.15 4.38 -22.09
CA GLN A 235 -2.00 5.33 -21.37
C GLN A 235 -2.87 4.64 -20.31
N ALA A 236 -2.30 3.64 -19.63
CA ALA A 236 -2.96 2.93 -18.55
C ALA A 236 -3.14 3.83 -17.30
N ASN A 237 -3.97 3.35 -16.39
CA ASN A 237 -4.27 4.00 -15.12
C ASN A 237 -3.30 3.53 -14.04
N TYR A 238 -2.40 4.40 -13.60
CA TYR A 238 -1.40 4.06 -12.58
C TYR A 238 -0.95 5.30 -11.79
N SER A 239 -0.27 5.09 -10.68
CA SER A 239 0.36 6.11 -9.84
C SER A 239 1.84 5.80 -9.61
N LEU A 240 2.65 6.79 -9.22
CA LEU A 240 4.03 6.59 -8.75
C LEU A 240 4.09 6.75 -7.23
N ASN A 241 4.68 5.77 -6.55
CA ASN A 241 4.61 5.63 -5.10
C ASN A 241 5.98 5.20 -4.54
N THR A 242 6.29 5.59 -3.30
CA THR A 242 7.62 5.30 -2.70
C THR A 242 7.76 3.92 -2.10
N ASP A 243 6.63 3.26 -1.85
CA ASP A 243 6.55 2.05 -1.03
C ASP A 243 7.14 2.28 0.38
N ASP A 244 8.27 1.68 0.75
CA ASP A 244 8.92 1.84 2.07
C ASP A 244 10.14 2.78 2.06
N PRO A 245 9.95 4.12 2.12
CA PRO A 245 11.03 5.09 1.94
C PRO A 245 12.13 4.98 3.01
N LEU A 246 11.80 4.53 4.22
CA LEU A 246 12.79 4.28 5.27
C LEU A 246 13.78 3.18 4.88
N ILE A 247 13.27 2.03 4.42
CA ILE A 247 14.11 0.87 4.07
C ILE A 247 14.82 1.12 2.75
N PHE A 248 14.15 1.74 1.78
CA PHE A 248 14.71 2.04 0.46
C PHE A 248 15.58 3.30 0.41
N LYS A 249 15.65 4.05 1.51
CA LYS A 249 16.37 5.33 1.63
C LYS A 249 15.99 6.31 0.51
N SER A 250 14.70 6.38 0.23
CA SER A 250 14.12 7.13 -0.89
C SER A 250 13.11 8.18 -0.42
N THR A 251 12.74 9.03 -1.35
CA THR A 251 11.61 9.97 -1.26
C THR A 251 10.81 9.86 -2.56
N LEU A 252 9.64 10.49 -2.68
CA LEU A 252 8.89 10.49 -3.94
C LEU A 252 9.73 11.00 -5.12
N GLU A 253 10.61 11.98 -4.88
CA GLU A 253 11.54 12.49 -5.89
C GLU A 253 12.47 11.40 -6.46
N THR A 254 12.82 10.37 -5.67
CA THR A 254 13.63 9.24 -6.15
C THR A 254 12.93 8.52 -7.31
N ASP A 255 11.65 8.19 -7.14
CA ASP A 255 10.85 7.48 -8.16
C ASP A 255 10.56 8.36 -9.37
N TYR A 256 10.29 9.66 -9.17
CA TYR A 256 10.11 10.63 -10.25
C TYR A 256 11.39 10.83 -11.07
N GLN A 257 12.55 10.96 -10.42
CA GLN A 257 13.82 11.10 -11.13
C GLN A 257 14.21 9.81 -11.87
N MET A 258 13.98 8.64 -11.27
CA MET A 258 14.24 7.36 -11.91
C MET A 258 13.42 7.19 -13.20
N THR A 259 12.13 7.49 -13.15
CA THR A 259 11.23 7.39 -14.32
C THR A 259 11.54 8.48 -15.36
N LYS A 260 11.89 9.69 -14.94
CA LYS A 260 12.29 10.78 -15.85
C LYS A 260 13.58 10.49 -16.61
N GLN A 261 14.61 9.97 -15.91
CA GLN A 261 15.95 9.80 -16.49
C GLN A 261 16.13 8.46 -17.22
N GLY A 262 15.42 7.41 -16.80
CA GLY A 262 15.60 6.05 -17.32
C GLY A 262 14.42 5.48 -18.09
N MET A 263 13.28 6.18 -18.14
CA MET A 263 12.01 5.64 -18.69
C MET A 263 11.22 6.65 -19.55
N ASP A 264 11.86 7.76 -19.93
CA ASP A 264 11.30 8.82 -20.79
C ASP A 264 9.96 9.40 -20.30
N PHE A 265 9.82 9.61 -18.99
CA PHE A 265 8.67 10.33 -18.43
C PHE A 265 8.81 11.83 -18.65
N THR A 266 7.73 12.46 -19.09
CA THR A 266 7.63 13.91 -19.30
C THR A 266 6.82 14.57 -18.19
N GLU A 267 6.90 15.89 -18.10
CA GLU A 267 6.04 16.67 -17.18
C GLU A 267 4.55 16.48 -17.48
N GLU A 268 4.19 16.30 -18.74
CA GLU A 268 2.81 16.00 -19.17
C GLU A 268 2.32 14.67 -18.61
N GLU A 269 3.17 13.65 -18.64
CA GLU A 269 2.85 12.35 -18.04
C GLU A 269 2.72 12.49 -16.51
N PHE A 270 3.63 13.19 -15.83
CA PHE A 270 3.50 13.41 -14.38
C PHE A 270 2.20 14.14 -13.99
N LYS A 271 1.78 15.14 -14.79
CA LYS A 271 0.48 15.81 -14.59
C LYS A 271 -0.70 14.87 -14.78
N ARG A 272 -0.66 14.02 -15.82
CA ARG A 272 -1.69 12.98 -16.08
C ARG A 272 -1.83 12.01 -14.91
N LEU A 273 -0.72 11.65 -14.27
CA LEU A 273 -0.71 10.75 -13.11
C LEU A 273 -1.20 11.43 -11.83
N GLY A 274 -0.94 12.75 -11.70
CA GLY A 274 -1.39 13.53 -10.55
C GLY A 274 -2.90 13.72 -10.48
N SER A 275 -3.63 13.57 -11.59
CA SER A 275 -5.08 13.75 -11.68
C SER A 275 -5.86 12.44 -11.43
N ILE A 276 -5.51 11.69 -10.37
CA ILE A 276 -6.19 10.43 -10.03
C ILE A 276 -7.70 10.71 -9.86
N PRO A 277 -8.61 9.99 -10.57
CA PRO A 277 -10.04 10.15 -10.38
C PRO A 277 -10.49 10.03 -8.92
N GLU A 278 -11.44 10.87 -8.50
CA GLU A 278 -12.05 10.82 -7.15
C GLU A 278 -12.62 9.44 -6.81
N ASP A 279 -13.03 8.64 -7.80
CA ASP A 279 -13.56 7.29 -7.60
C ASP A 279 -12.48 6.26 -7.22
N ILE A 280 -11.19 6.60 -7.43
CA ILE A 280 -10.02 5.75 -7.12
C ILE A 280 -9.37 6.18 -5.81
N MET A 281 -9.36 7.48 -5.53
CA MET A 281 -9.12 7.96 -4.17
C MET A 281 -10.28 7.45 -3.34
N ALA A 282 -10.03 6.69 -2.28
CA ALA A 282 -11.10 6.09 -1.49
C ALA A 282 -11.77 7.16 -0.58
N THR A 283 -12.27 8.25 -1.19
CA THR A 283 -12.82 9.43 -0.53
C THR A 283 -14.34 9.48 -0.74
N SER A 284 -15.10 9.57 0.35
CA SER A 284 -16.50 10.05 0.29
C SER A 284 -16.55 11.49 -0.24
N PRO A 285 -17.65 11.96 -0.87
CA PRO A 285 -17.57 12.88 -2.01
C PRO A 285 -16.97 14.26 -1.68
N SER A 286 -16.11 14.68 -2.62
CA SER A 286 -15.60 16.03 -2.93
C SER A 286 -14.45 16.62 -2.08
N PRO A 287 -13.29 16.79 -2.72
CA PRO A 287 -12.65 18.09 -2.90
C PRO A 287 -12.50 18.44 -4.42
N PRO A 288 -12.16 19.68 -4.81
CA PRO A 288 -11.97 20.06 -6.22
C PRO A 288 -10.90 19.20 -6.90
N PRO A 289 -10.81 19.17 -8.25
CA PRO A 289 -9.77 18.43 -8.96
C PRO A 289 -8.40 18.79 -8.40
N VAL A 290 -7.73 17.81 -7.79
CA VAL A 290 -6.44 18.01 -7.14
C VAL A 290 -5.34 17.49 -8.06
N ASP A 291 -4.50 18.41 -8.55
CA ASP A 291 -3.24 18.05 -9.19
C ASP A 291 -2.29 17.49 -8.11
N GLY A 292 -1.91 16.20 -8.20
CA GLY A 292 -0.80 15.63 -7.44
C GLY A 292 -1.16 14.62 -6.35
N ALA A 293 -2.12 13.73 -6.58
CA ALA A 293 -2.36 12.60 -5.68
C ALA A 293 -1.22 11.55 -5.79
N SER A 294 -0.59 11.21 -4.67
CA SER A 294 0.37 10.11 -4.56
C SER A 294 -0.02 9.22 -3.38
N SER A 295 -0.31 7.95 -3.63
CA SER A 295 -0.49 6.98 -2.54
C SER A 295 0.89 6.59 -2.00
N ILE A 296 1.07 6.46 -0.70
CA ILE A 296 2.40 6.15 -0.16
C ILE A 296 2.23 5.04 0.85
N LEU A 297 2.76 3.88 0.50
CA LEU A 297 2.71 2.74 1.38
C LEU A 297 3.57 3.00 2.62
N TRP A 298 3.21 2.31 3.69
CA TRP A 298 4.06 2.14 4.84
C TRP A 298 3.89 0.66 5.20
N GLY A 299 4.98 -0.09 5.24
CA GLY A 299 4.97 -1.50 5.66
C GLY A 299 4.96 -1.66 7.17
#